data_AF-A0A529KGU3-F1
#
_entry.id   AF-A0A529KGU3-F1
#
_cell.length_a   1.000
_cell.length_b   1.000
_cell.length_c   1.000
_cell.angle_alpha   90.00
_cell.angle_beta   90.00
_cell.angle_gamma   90.00
#
_symmetry.space_group_name_H-M   'P 1'
#
loop_
_entity.id
_entity.type
_entity.pdbx_description
1 polymer ?
#
loop_
_entity_poly.entity_id
_entity_poly.type
_entity_poly.pdbx_seq_one_letter_code
_entity_poly.pdbx_strand_id
1 'polypeptide(L)'
;PRLFGRELWCFKLGNWSFWLITVGITTMGLVLTAGGLQQGYQWMNGVEWLDSLVWVKPYWLARTLAGISMDIGMSLLVVNLMLTALTSPAAEARRVRGPVEAPIPAPARGPAR
;
A
#
# COMPACT_ATOMS: atom_id res chain seq x y z
N PRO A 1 -6.90 3.15 12.24
CA PRO A 1 -8.35 3.35 12.03
C PRO A 1 -9.19 3.17 13.31
N ARG A 2 -9.22 2.00 13.95
CA ARG A 2 -10.01 1.78 15.19
C ARG A 2 -9.46 2.49 16.42
N LEU A 3 -8.13 2.64 16.52
CA LEU A 3 -7.49 3.42 17.59
C LEU A 3 -7.84 4.93 17.53
N PHE A 4 -8.27 5.43 16.37
CA PHE A 4 -8.67 6.83 16.17
C PHE A 4 -10.18 7.00 15.90
N GLY A 5 -10.95 5.90 15.85
CA GLY A 5 -12.39 5.94 15.56
C GLY A 5 -12.77 6.48 14.17
N ARG A 6 -11.92 6.31 13.14
CA ARG A 6 -12.10 6.93 11.80
C ARG A 6 -12.12 5.90 10.67
N GLU A 7 -12.84 6.23 9.60
CA GLU A 7 -12.76 5.53 8.31
C GLU A 7 -11.44 5.88 7.59
N LEU A 8 -10.93 4.97 6.75
CA LEU A 8 -9.70 5.23 5.97
C LEU A 8 -9.96 6.34 4.95
N TRP A 9 -9.07 7.33 4.90
CA TRP A 9 -9.18 8.49 3.98
C TRP A 9 -9.31 8.07 2.50
N CYS A 10 -8.66 6.97 2.10
CA CYS A 10 -8.85 6.36 0.79
C CYS A 10 -8.67 4.83 0.85
N PHE A 11 -9.78 4.07 0.82
CA PHE A 11 -9.77 2.60 0.74
C PHE A 11 -9.02 2.07 -0.49
N LYS A 12 -9.04 2.81 -1.61
CA LYS A 12 -8.38 2.42 -2.86
C LYS A 12 -6.85 2.41 -2.76
N LEU A 13 -6.27 3.37 -2.02
CA LEU A 13 -4.83 3.39 -1.73
C LEU A 13 -4.41 2.27 -0.77
N GLY A 14 -5.24 1.97 0.24
CA GLY A 14 -5.00 0.86 1.15
C GLY A 14 -4.98 -0.50 0.43
N ASN A 15 -5.94 -0.73 -0.47
CA ASN A 15 -5.96 -1.92 -1.31
C ASN A 15 -4.71 -2.02 -2.21
N TRP A 16 -4.30 -0.92 -2.85
CA TRP A 16 -3.07 -0.90 -3.67
C TRP A 16 -1.80 -1.19 -2.86
N SER A 17 -1.67 -0.60 -1.68
CA SER A 17 -0.55 -0.88 -0.77
C SER A 17 -0.52 -2.37 -0.38
N PHE A 18 -1.67 -2.93 -0.02
CA PHE A 18 -1.79 -4.36 0.30
C PHE A 18 -1.34 -5.25 -0.88
N TRP A 19 -1.81 -4.98 -2.10
CA TRP A 19 -1.42 -5.75 -3.28
C TRP A 19 0.07 -5.60 -3.61
N LEU A 20 0.63 -4.39 -3.52
CA LEU A 20 2.06 -4.16 -3.78
C LEU A 20 2.96 -4.88 -2.76
N ILE A 21 2.62 -4.83 -1.48
CA ILE A 21 3.36 -5.54 -0.43
C ILE A 21 3.23 -7.06 -0.62
N THR A 22 2.02 -7.55 -0.87
CA THR A 22 1.77 -8.99 -1.06
C THR A 22 2.54 -9.52 -2.26
N VAL A 23 2.46 -8.84 -3.42
CA VAL A 23 3.22 -9.21 -4.62
C VAL A 23 4.72 -9.16 -4.33
N GLY A 24 5.22 -8.10 -3.68
CA GLY A 24 6.63 -8.00 -3.32
C GLY A 24 7.11 -9.17 -2.47
N ILE A 25 6.38 -9.54 -1.41
CA ILE A 25 6.73 -10.65 -0.51
C ILE A 25 6.70 -11.98 -1.25
N THR A 26 5.66 -12.24 -2.03
CA THR A 26 5.56 -13.46 -2.83
C THR A 26 6.71 -13.56 -3.83
N THR A 27 7.01 -12.50 -4.58
CA THR A 27 8.14 -12.48 -5.52
C THR A 27 9.46 -12.71 -4.81
N MET A 28 9.69 -12.07 -3.67
CA MET A 28 10.92 -12.25 -2.90
C MET A 28 11.10 -13.68 -2.42
N GLY A 29 10.03 -14.31 -1.91
CA GLY A 29 10.02 -15.72 -1.52
C GLY A 29 10.33 -16.66 -2.69
N LEU A 30 9.76 -16.40 -3.86
CA LEU A 30 10.02 -17.18 -5.07
C LEU A 30 11.47 -17.05 -5.54
N VAL A 31 12.02 -15.83 -5.57
CA VAL A 31 13.40 -15.55 -5.98
C VAL A 31 14.39 -16.24 -5.04
N LEU A 32 14.16 -16.15 -3.72
CA LEU A 32 14.98 -16.83 -2.71
C LEU A 32 14.93 -18.35 -2.85
N THR A 33 13.73 -18.90 -3.04
CA THR A 33 13.54 -20.36 -3.19
C THR A 33 14.21 -20.87 -4.46
N ALA A 34 13.98 -20.21 -5.60
CA ALA A 34 14.57 -20.59 -6.88
C ALA A 34 16.10 -20.44 -6.86
N GLY A 35 16.62 -19.35 -6.28
CA GLY A 35 18.06 -19.15 -6.12
C GLY A 35 18.71 -20.20 -5.20
N GLY A 36 18.06 -20.53 -4.09
CA GLY A 36 18.54 -21.58 -3.17
C GLY A 36 18.55 -22.98 -3.81
N LEU A 37 17.51 -23.33 -4.57
CA LEU A 37 17.45 -24.58 -5.33
C LEU A 37 18.56 -24.67 -6.38
N GLN A 38 18.75 -23.60 -7.15
CA GLN A 38 19.78 -23.56 -8.18
C GLN A 38 21.19 -23.65 -7.57
N GLN A 39 21.44 -22.94 -6.47
CA GLN A 39 22.71 -23.00 -5.75
C GLN A 39 22.98 -24.40 -5.18
N GLY A 40 21.97 -25.05 -4.60
CA GLY A 40 22.07 -26.42 -4.10
C GLY A 40 22.43 -27.42 -5.19
N TYR A 41 21.77 -27.32 -6.36
CA TYR A 41 22.08 -28.18 -7.51
C TYR A 41 23.51 -28.00 -8.02
N GLN A 42 24.02 -26.76 -8.03
CA GLN A 42 25.39 -26.50 -8.48
C GLN A 42 26.44 -27.05 -7.51
N TRP A 43 26.20 -27.00 -6.20
CA TRP A 43 27.09 -27.65 -5.23
C TRP A 43 27.11 -29.18 -5.39
N MET A 44 25.96 -29.79 -5.70
CA MET A 44 25.91 -31.24 -5.96
C MET A 44 26.66 -31.64 -7.24
N ASN A 45 26.65 -30.79 -8.26
CA ASN A 45 27.35 -31.04 -9.52
C ASN A 45 28.84 -30.68 -9.49
N GLY A 46 29.36 -30.12 -8.39
CA GLY A 46 30.77 -29.75 -8.26
C GLY A 46 31.21 -28.66 -9.23
N VAL A 47 30.29 -27.82 -9.72
CA VAL A 47 30.60 -26.76 -10.68
C VAL A 47 31.54 -25.74 -10.04
N GLU A 48 32.48 -25.21 -10.82
CA GLU A 48 33.43 -24.22 -10.34
C GLU A 48 32.69 -22.99 -9.77
N TRP A 49 33.09 -22.55 -8.57
CA TRP A 49 32.39 -21.49 -7.84
C TRP A 49 32.26 -20.19 -8.65
N LEU A 50 33.25 -19.87 -9.49
CA LEU A 50 33.18 -18.68 -10.34
C LEU A 50 32.03 -18.74 -11.34
N ASP A 51 31.72 -19.92 -11.89
CA ASP A 51 30.66 -20.10 -12.88
C ASP A 51 29.28 -19.99 -12.21
N SER A 52 29.18 -20.43 -10.95
CA SER A 52 27.96 -20.25 -10.15
C SER A 52 27.57 -18.79 -9.92
N LEU A 53 28.54 -17.87 -9.88
CA LEU A 53 28.29 -16.44 -9.71
C LEU A 53 27.64 -15.79 -10.94
N VAL A 54 27.90 -16.31 -12.13
CA VAL A 54 27.28 -15.80 -13.37
C VAL A 54 25.77 -16.01 -13.31
N TRP A 55 25.34 -17.17 -12.79
CA TRP A 55 23.94 -17.53 -12.64
C TRP A 55 23.22 -16.75 -11.54
N VAL A 56 23.94 -16.17 -10.58
CA VAL A 56 23.37 -15.40 -9.46
C VAL A 56 22.97 -13.98 -9.86
N LYS A 57 23.60 -13.40 -10.89
CA LYS A 57 23.32 -12.02 -11.38
C LYS A 57 21.83 -11.70 -11.62
N PRO A 58 21.05 -12.52 -12.35
CA PRO A 58 19.62 -12.24 -12.56
C PRO A 58 18.80 -12.28 -11.27
N TYR A 59 19.17 -13.12 -10.29
CA TYR A 59 18.48 -13.19 -9.01
C TYR A 59 18.67 -11.91 -8.18
N TRP A 60 19.82 -11.25 -8.26
CA TRP A 60 20.02 -9.95 -7.60
C TRP A 60 19.14 -8.85 -8.18
N LEU A 61 18.97 -8.83 -9.50
CA LEU A 61 18.04 -7.92 -10.18
C LEU A 61 16.58 -8.21 -9.77
N ALA A 62 16.16 -9.47 -9.77
CA ALA A 62 14.82 -9.84 -9.32
C ALA A 62 14.60 -9.49 -7.84
N ARG A 63 15.62 -9.67 -7.00
CA ARG A 63 15.59 -9.34 -5.57
C ARG A 63 15.45 -7.84 -5.33
N THR A 64 16.19 -7.02 -6.07
CA THR A 64 16.10 -5.55 -5.96
C THR A 64 14.77 -5.02 -6.46
N LEU A 65 14.24 -5.55 -7.57
CA LEU A 65 12.89 -5.23 -8.05
C LEU A 65 11.80 -5.58 -7.03
N ALA A 66 11.91 -6.75 -6.39
CA ALA A 66 10.98 -7.15 -5.33
C ALA A 66 11.07 -6.20 -4.12
N GLY A 67 12.27 -5.82 -3.69
CA GLY A 67 12.48 -4.83 -2.64
C GLY A 67 11.84 -3.48 -2.97
N ILE A 68 12.08 -2.97 -4.18
CA ILE A 68 11.49 -1.70 -4.65
C ILE A 68 9.95 -1.77 -4.61
N SER A 69 9.34 -2.89 -5.02
CA SER A 69 7.87 -3.03 -4.94
C SER A 69 7.34 -2.98 -3.50
N MET A 70 8.08 -3.56 -2.54
CA MET A 70 7.72 -3.49 -1.12
C MET A 70 7.85 -2.07 -0.58
N ASP A 71 8.94 -1.36 -0.92
CA ASP A 71 9.18 0.01 -0.47
C ASP A 71 8.12 0.97 -0.99
N ILE A 72 7.69 0.79 -2.25
CA ILE A 72 6.57 1.56 -2.83
C ILE A 72 5.27 1.24 -2.08
N GLY A 73 4.98 -0.04 -1.82
CA GLY A 73 3.80 -0.47 -1.07
C GLY A 73 3.75 0.10 0.34
N MET A 74 4.89 0.11 1.04
CA MET A 74 5.02 0.66 2.40
C MET A 74 4.90 2.18 2.40
N SER A 75 5.51 2.87 1.43
CA SER A 75 5.39 4.33 1.27
C SER A 75 3.94 4.75 1.07
N LEU A 76 3.19 4.03 0.24
CA LEU A 76 1.76 4.27 0.02
C LEU A 76 0.92 4.03 1.30
N LEU A 77 1.27 3.01 2.10
CA LEU A 77 0.62 2.77 3.39
C LEU A 77 0.85 3.94 4.35
N VAL A 78 2.11 4.39 4.47
CA VAL A 78 2.51 5.49 5.34
C VAL A 78 1.84 6.78 4.91
N VAL A 79 1.77 7.09 3.61
CA VAL A 79 1.06 8.26 3.08
C VAL A 79 -0.43 8.19 3.42
N ASN A 80 -1.08 7.04 3.26
CA ASN A 80 -2.50 6.88 3.58
C ASN A 80 -2.76 7.08 5.08
N LEU A 81 -1.88 6.54 5.94
CA LEU A 81 -1.97 6.70 7.39
C LEU A 81 -1.67 8.14 7.84
N MET A 82 -0.65 8.78 7.27
CA MET A 82 -0.32 10.20 7.54
C MET A 82 -1.47 11.11 7.15
N LEU A 83 -2.05 10.94 5.96
CA LEU A 83 -3.22 11.73 5.52
C LEU A 83 -4.43 11.51 6.44
N THR A 84 -4.64 10.28 6.89
CA THR A 84 -5.71 9.95 7.86
C THR A 84 -5.44 10.57 9.25
N ALA A 85 -4.17 10.69 9.67
CA ALA A 85 -3.78 11.30 10.94
C ALA A 85 -3.85 12.84 10.91
N LEU A 86 -3.39 13.45 9.81
CA LEU A 86 -3.30 14.91 9.63
C LEU A 86 -4.62 15.56 9.22
N THR A 87 -5.59 14.80 8.69
CA THR A 87 -6.91 15.34 8.38
C THR A 87 -7.70 15.58 9.67
N SER A 88 -7.97 16.86 9.96
CA SER A 88 -8.73 17.30 11.14
C SER A 88 -10.21 16.85 11.08
N PRO A 89 -10.85 16.56 12.23
CA PRO A 89 -12.27 16.18 12.33
C PRO A 89 -13.23 17.15 11.61
N ALA A 90 -12.86 18.43 11.53
CA ALA A 90 -13.62 19.48 10.86
C ALA A 90 -13.69 19.31 9.33
N ALA A 91 -12.67 18.69 8.70
CA ALA A 91 -12.65 18.41 7.28
C ALA A 91 -13.53 17.20 6.93
N GLU A 92 -13.53 16.17 7.80
CA GLU A 92 -14.42 15.00 7.70
C GLU A 92 -15.89 15.41 7.82
N ALA A 93 -16.22 16.20 8.85
CA ALA A 93 -17.56 16.73 9.08
C ALA A 93 -18.06 17.59 7.89
N ARG A 94 -17.17 18.36 7.25
CA ARG A 94 -17.51 19.14 6.04
C ARG A 94 -17.74 18.27 4.81
N ARG A 95 -17.02 17.14 4.67
CA ARG A 95 -17.19 16.20 3.57
C ARG A 95 -18.51 15.44 3.66
N VAL A 96 -18.88 15.00 4.86
CA VAL A 96 -20.14 14.28 5.13
C VAL A 96 -21.35 15.20 5.05
N ARG A 97 -21.22 16.46 5.48
CA ARG A 97 -22.35 17.40 5.58
C ARG A 97 -22.75 18.07 4.25
N GLY A 98 -21.97 17.92 3.18
CA GLY A 98 -22.22 18.61 1.92
C GLY A 98 -22.15 20.15 2.06
N PRO A 99 -22.23 20.91 0.95
CA PRO A 99 -22.40 22.35 1.02
C PRO A 99 -23.72 22.60 1.75
N VAL A 100 -23.63 23.26 2.90
CA VAL A 100 -24.74 23.65 3.78
C VAL A 100 -26.02 23.82 2.97
N GLU A 101 -26.97 22.90 3.16
CA GLU A 101 -28.36 23.13 2.80
C GLU A 101 -28.75 24.42 3.51
N ALA A 102 -28.78 25.50 2.74
CA ALA A 102 -29.13 26.82 3.23
C ALA A 102 -30.46 26.64 3.96
N PRO A 103 -30.64 27.21 5.17
CA PRO A 103 -31.93 27.16 5.84
C PRO A 103 -32.99 27.61 4.83
N ILE A 104 -33.90 26.70 4.46
CA ILE A 104 -35.03 27.04 3.61
C ILE A 104 -35.69 28.23 4.31
N PRO A 105 -35.76 29.41 3.68
CA PRO A 105 -36.39 30.55 4.31
C PRO A 105 -37.81 30.13 4.66
N ALA A 106 -38.11 30.12 5.97
CA ALA A 106 -39.41 29.74 6.48
C ALA A 106 -40.47 30.53 5.69
N PRO A 107 -41.51 29.89 5.14
CA PRO A 107 -42.56 30.63 4.45
C PRO A 107 -43.14 31.61 5.46
N ALA A 108 -43.02 32.89 5.13
CA ALA A 108 -43.54 33.98 5.95
C ALA A 108 -45.00 33.66 6.26
N ARG A 109 -45.27 33.36 7.52
CA ARG A 109 -46.62 33.12 8.03
C ARG A 109 -47.38 34.43 7.81
N GLY A 110 -48.19 34.47 6.75
CA GLY A 110 -49.07 35.60 6.47
C GLY A 110 -49.99 35.86 7.66
N PRO A 111 -50.33 37.13 7.94
CA PRO A 111 -51.11 37.48 9.12
C PRO A 111 -52.47 36.79 9.10
N ALA A 112 -52.81 36.18 10.24
CA ALA A 112 -54.11 35.63 10.52
C ALA A 112 -55.21 36.67 10.26
N ARG A 113 -56.24 36.28 9.54
CA ARG A 113 -57.53 36.97 9.46
C ARG A 113 -58.64 35.95 9.55
#